data_AF-A0A383RFQ8-F1
#
_entry.id   AF-A0A383RFQ8-F1
#
_cell.length_a   1.000
_cell.length_b   1.000
_cell.length_c   1.000
_cell.angle_alpha   90.00
_cell.angle_beta   90.00
_cell.angle_gamma   90.00
#
_symmetry.space_group_name_H-M   'P 1'
#
loop_
_entity.id
_entity.type
_entity.pdbx_description
1 polymer ?
#
loop_
_entity_poly.entity_id
_entity_poly.type
_entity_poly.pdbx_seq_one_letter_code
_entity_poly.pdbx_strand_id
1 'polypeptide(L)'
;MKQAVESKLIRLPDAVSVITCTNRPQHFERLVGNYMRQIYKTKELIVILNKNSMKLQDYVGKIKQRKDISIYKLLESKTLGDCLNYAISKAKYDYISRFDDDDYYSPFYLQSMMRALRKSKSDIVGKRACLVFLESSSRLLLRHPKEENTFVEQIAGATLTCRKQIFNKVRFNAVSLGETVGFLKRCTNKGYRIYSTDCSHFVIRRRAQKGSHTWKISDRMLIAQSKEIAHNVSSSNYRYYAAYKMVK
;
A
#
# COMPACT_ATOMS: atom_id res chain seq x y z
N MET A 1 -38.73 -24.82 28.80
CA MET A 1 -39.18 -23.67 27.99
C MET A 1 -37.97 -22.79 27.68
N LYS A 2 -37.61 -22.70 26.40
CA LYS A 2 -36.68 -21.77 25.71
C LYS A 2 -35.24 -21.60 26.24
N GLN A 3 -34.36 -22.43 25.68
CA GLN A 3 -32.97 -22.08 25.37
C GLN A 3 -32.93 -20.80 24.52
N ALA A 4 -32.17 -19.80 24.94
CA ALA A 4 -31.76 -18.69 24.09
C ALA A 4 -30.53 -19.14 23.28
N VAL A 5 -30.72 -19.25 21.97
CA VAL A 5 -29.65 -19.48 21.01
C VAL A 5 -28.86 -18.18 20.88
N GLU A 6 -27.72 -18.09 21.55
CA GLU A 6 -26.68 -17.13 21.18
C GLU A 6 -26.17 -17.50 19.80
N SER A 7 -26.67 -16.80 18.78
CA SER A 7 -26.06 -16.84 17.45
C SER A 7 -24.64 -16.28 17.56
N LYS A 8 -23.64 -17.16 17.66
CA LYS A 8 -22.26 -16.85 17.29
C LYS A 8 -22.32 -16.24 15.90
N LEU A 9 -22.22 -14.91 15.80
CA LEU A 9 -21.91 -14.26 14.53
C LEU A 9 -20.64 -14.94 14.03
N ILE A 10 -20.79 -15.72 12.96
CA ILE A 10 -19.66 -16.25 12.20
C ILE A 10 -18.95 -15.01 11.66
N ARG A 11 -17.95 -14.51 12.40
CA ARG A 11 -17.06 -13.47 11.88
C ARG A 11 -16.40 -14.07 10.66
N LEU A 12 -16.83 -13.63 9.49
CA LEU A 12 -16.12 -13.90 8.25
C LEU A 12 -14.63 -13.63 8.51
N PRO A 13 -13.71 -14.50 8.05
CA PRO A 13 -12.30 -14.22 8.18
C PRO A 13 -12.03 -12.84 7.55
N ASP A 14 -11.41 -11.93 8.31
CA ASP A 14 -11.07 -10.58 7.84
C ASP A 14 -10.35 -10.71 6.48
N ALA A 15 -11.02 -10.38 5.38
CA ALA A 15 -10.51 -10.56 4.03
C ALA A 15 -10.11 -9.21 3.45
N VAL A 16 -9.08 -9.15 2.61
CA VAL A 16 -8.55 -7.87 2.11
C VAL A 16 -8.39 -7.86 0.59
N SER A 17 -8.95 -6.85 -0.06
CA SER A 17 -8.72 -6.57 -1.47
C SER A 17 -7.51 -5.66 -1.59
N VAL A 18 -6.45 -6.16 -2.22
CA VAL A 18 -5.27 -5.37 -2.57
C VAL A 18 -5.55 -4.64 -3.87
N ILE A 19 -5.38 -3.32 -3.90
CA ILE A 19 -5.56 -2.51 -5.11
C ILE A 19 -4.23 -1.92 -5.56
N THR A 20 -4.02 -1.92 -6.88
CA THR A 20 -2.87 -1.29 -7.52
C THR A 20 -3.26 -0.67 -8.85
N CYS A 21 -2.64 0.45 -9.18
CA CYS A 21 -2.60 0.98 -10.53
C CYS A 21 -1.15 0.97 -11.03
N THR A 22 -0.93 0.56 -12.28
CA THR A 22 0.39 0.60 -12.90
C THR A 22 0.30 1.10 -14.33
N ASN A 23 1.24 1.97 -14.69
CA ASN A 23 1.55 2.38 -16.05
C ASN A 23 2.98 1.93 -16.45
N ARG A 24 3.57 1.01 -15.68
CA ARG A 24 4.98 0.60 -15.74
C ARG A 24 5.07 -0.92 -15.96
N PRO A 25 5.05 -1.39 -17.23
CA PRO A 25 5.15 -2.81 -17.59
C PRO A 25 6.23 -3.60 -16.84
N GLN A 26 7.39 -2.97 -16.65
CA GLN A 26 8.56 -3.55 -16.01
C GLN A 26 8.39 -3.83 -14.50
N HIS A 27 7.32 -3.33 -13.87
CA HIS A 27 7.05 -3.53 -12.45
C HIS A 27 5.97 -4.58 -12.16
N PHE A 28 5.30 -5.09 -13.19
CA PHE A 28 4.17 -6.01 -13.03
C PHE A 28 4.57 -7.32 -12.32
N GLU A 29 5.65 -7.98 -12.74
CA GLU A 29 6.09 -9.23 -12.11
C GLU A 29 6.45 -9.04 -10.63
N ARG A 30 7.04 -7.89 -10.31
CA ARG A 30 7.36 -7.55 -8.93
C ARG A 30 6.11 -7.29 -8.09
N LEU A 31 5.13 -6.58 -8.64
CA LEU A 31 3.83 -6.36 -8.00
C LEU A 31 3.18 -7.70 -7.64
N VAL A 32 3.09 -8.61 -8.63
CA VAL A 32 2.54 -9.95 -8.43
C VAL A 32 3.38 -10.70 -7.38
N GLY A 33 4.72 -10.63 -7.44
CA GLY A 33 5.60 -11.22 -6.45
C GLY A 33 5.39 -10.69 -5.02
N ASN A 34 5.16 -9.39 -4.84
CA ASN A 34 4.84 -8.77 -3.55
C ASN A 34 3.50 -9.27 -2.99
N TYR A 35 2.49 -9.42 -3.85
CA TYR A 35 1.19 -9.96 -3.48
C TYR A 35 1.26 -11.45 -3.13
N MET A 36 1.93 -12.24 -3.96
CA MET A 36 2.03 -13.70 -3.84
C MET A 36 2.72 -14.15 -2.56
N ARG A 37 3.72 -13.40 -2.09
CA ARG A 37 4.43 -13.73 -0.84
C ARG A 37 3.66 -13.40 0.43
N GLN A 38 2.52 -12.71 0.36
CA GLN A 38 1.76 -12.36 1.55
C GLN A 38 1.18 -13.62 2.20
N ILE A 39 1.50 -13.84 3.48
CA ILE A 39 1.00 -15.01 4.23
C ILE A 39 -0.47 -14.87 4.65
N TYR A 40 -1.04 -13.68 4.46
CA TYR A 40 -2.45 -13.42 4.74
C TYR A 40 -3.33 -14.25 3.79
N LYS A 41 -4.13 -15.16 4.34
CA LYS A 41 -4.80 -16.22 3.57
C LYS A 41 -5.89 -15.67 2.65
N THR A 42 -6.86 -14.95 3.21
CA THR A 42 -8.03 -14.47 2.48
C THR A 42 -7.75 -13.08 1.90
N LYS A 43 -7.29 -13.06 0.65
CA LYS A 43 -6.95 -11.85 -0.08
C LYS A 43 -7.25 -11.99 -1.56
N GLU A 44 -7.39 -10.86 -2.25
CA GLU A 44 -7.39 -10.77 -3.71
C GLU A 44 -6.53 -9.59 -4.16
N LEU A 45 -6.10 -9.58 -5.42
CA LEU A 45 -5.39 -8.48 -6.05
C LEU A 45 -6.21 -7.93 -7.22
N ILE A 46 -6.38 -6.62 -7.25
CA ILE A 46 -7.02 -5.89 -8.35
C ILE A 46 -5.99 -4.95 -8.94
N VAL A 47 -5.61 -5.20 -10.20
CA VAL A 47 -4.62 -4.42 -10.93
C VAL A 47 -5.32 -3.60 -12.01
N ILE A 48 -5.09 -2.30 -12.01
CA ILE A 48 -5.49 -1.39 -13.08
C ILE A 48 -4.27 -1.06 -13.94
N LEU A 49 -4.32 -1.47 -15.20
CA LEU A 49 -3.37 -1.05 -16.21
C LEU A 49 -3.79 0.31 -16.75
N ASN A 50 -2.94 1.32 -16.61
CA ASN A 50 -3.22 2.71 -16.96
C ASN A 50 -2.16 3.24 -17.94
N LYS A 51 -1.89 2.45 -18.98
CA LYS A 51 -1.05 2.84 -20.12
C LYS A 51 -1.61 2.19 -21.38
N ASN A 52 -1.79 2.99 -22.44
CA ASN A 52 -2.47 2.51 -23.64
C ASN A 52 -1.72 1.36 -24.31
N SER A 53 -0.38 1.36 -24.23
CA SER A 53 0.47 0.30 -24.79
C SER A 53 0.42 -1.04 -24.02
N MET A 54 -0.15 -1.07 -22.80
CA MET A 54 -0.30 -2.30 -22.03
C MET A 54 -1.55 -3.05 -22.50
N LYS A 55 -1.40 -4.07 -23.35
CA LYS A 55 -2.54 -4.88 -23.83
C LYS A 55 -3.00 -5.83 -22.73
N LEU A 56 -4.29 -5.82 -22.41
CA LEU A 56 -4.84 -6.57 -21.27
C LEU A 56 -4.52 -8.08 -21.32
N GLN A 57 -4.62 -8.68 -22.51
CA GLN A 57 -4.39 -10.11 -22.73
C GLN A 57 -2.97 -10.55 -22.31
N ASP A 58 -1.95 -9.72 -22.60
CA ASP A 58 -0.55 -9.99 -22.23
C ASP A 58 -0.36 -10.16 -20.72
N TYR A 59 -1.15 -9.44 -19.91
CA TYR A 59 -1.05 -9.48 -18.44
C TYR A 59 -1.95 -10.55 -17.83
N VAL A 60 -3.10 -10.84 -18.44
CA VAL A 60 -3.94 -11.97 -18.05
C VAL A 60 -3.19 -13.30 -18.24
N GLY A 61 -2.41 -13.43 -19.33
CA GLY A 61 -1.54 -14.60 -19.53
C GLY A 61 -0.49 -14.79 -18.43
N LYS A 62 0.07 -13.70 -17.90
CA LYS A 62 1.12 -13.72 -16.86
C LYS A 62 0.65 -14.25 -15.51
N ILE A 63 -0.63 -14.10 -15.17
CA ILE A 63 -1.17 -14.53 -13.87
C ILE A 63 -1.56 -16.01 -13.81
N LYS A 64 -1.26 -16.82 -14.83
CA LYS A 64 -1.43 -18.29 -14.84
C LYS A 64 -2.79 -18.76 -14.33
N GLN A 65 -3.88 -18.15 -14.79
CA GLN A 65 -5.27 -18.48 -14.43
C GLN A 65 -5.62 -18.34 -12.92
N ARG A 66 -4.87 -17.55 -12.16
CA ARG A 66 -5.19 -17.27 -10.75
C ARG A 66 -6.53 -16.56 -10.60
N LYS A 67 -7.43 -17.16 -9.81
CA LYS A 67 -8.79 -16.64 -9.55
C LYS A 67 -8.85 -15.47 -8.56
N ASP A 68 -7.79 -15.27 -7.80
CA ASP A 68 -7.67 -14.20 -6.80
C ASP A 68 -6.92 -12.97 -7.34
N ILE A 69 -6.59 -12.93 -8.64
CA ILE A 69 -6.03 -11.76 -9.29
C ILE A 69 -6.96 -11.33 -10.43
N SER A 70 -7.44 -10.09 -10.39
CA SER A 70 -8.24 -9.48 -11.43
C SER A 70 -7.49 -8.32 -12.06
N ILE A 71 -7.46 -8.27 -13.39
CA ILE A 71 -6.76 -7.22 -14.14
C ILE A 71 -7.78 -6.48 -14.99
N TYR A 72 -7.75 -5.16 -14.91
CA TYR A 72 -8.56 -4.27 -15.72
C TYR A 72 -7.68 -3.26 -16.42
N LYS A 73 -8.17 -2.69 -17.51
CA LYS A 73 -7.49 -1.61 -18.22
C LYS A 73 -8.37 -0.37 -18.24
N LEU A 74 -7.80 0.78 -17.93
CA LEU A 74 -8.40 2.09 -18.12
C LEU A 74 -7.55 2.91 -19.09
N LEU A 75 -8.17 3.88 -19.75
CA LEU A 75 -7.47 4.82 -20.63
C LEU A 75 -6.39 5.58 -19.88
N GLU A 76 -5.29 5.89 -20.55
CA GLU A 76 -4.16 6.64 -19.98
C GLU A 76 -4.52 8.08 -19.56
N SER A 77 -5.62 8.62 -20.08
CA SER A 77 -6.20 9.90 -19.64
C SER A 77 -6.85 9.84 -18.25
N LYS A 78 -7.13 8.65 -17.71
CA LYS A 78 -7.66 8.50 -16.35
C LYS A 78 -6.55 8.70 -15.34
N THR A 79 -6.86 9.45 -14.29
CA THR A 79 -5.90 9.79 -13.23
C THR A 79 -5.66 8.60 -12.31
N LEU A 80 -4.58 8.65 -11.50
CA LEU A 80 -4.34 7.62 -10.48
C LEU A 80 -5.54 7.47 -9.53
N GLY A 81 -6.14 8.58 -9.09
CA GLY A 81 -7.33 8.55 -8.25
C GLY A 81 -8.54 7.89 -8.92
N ASP A 82 -8.77 8.12 -10.23
CA ASP A 82 -9.81 7.43 -10.99
C ASP A 82 -9.56 5.92 -11.03
N CYS A 83 -8.32 5.52 -11.29
CA CYS A 83 -7.91 4.12 -11.32
C CYS A 83 -8.10 3.44 -9.96
N LEU A 84 -7.69 4.09 -8.86
CA LEU A 84 -7.88 3.54 -7.51
C LEU A 84 -9.36 3.44 -7.15
N ASN A 85 -10.16 4.45 -7.46
CA ASN A 85 -11.62 4.43 -7.25
C ASN A 85 -12.30 3.31 -8.05
N TYR A 86 -11.85 3.07 -9.28
CA TYR A 86 -12.35 1.96 -10.11
C TYR A 86 -11.94 0.61 -9.51
N ALA A 87 -10.70 0.44 -9.06
CA ALA A 87 -10.24 -0.78 -8.39
C ALA A 87 -11.09 -1.10 -7.15
N ILE A 88 -11.39 -0.09 -6.33
CA ILE A 88 -12.25 -0.23 -5.14
C ILE A 88 -13.67 -0.66 -5.52
N SER A 89 -14.20 -0.19 -6.66
CA SER A 89 -15.51 -0.61 -7.15
C SER A 89 -15.56 -2.10 -7.50
N LYS A 90 -14.41 -2.73 -7.78
CA LYS A 90 -14.27 -4.15 -8.11
C LYS A 90 -13.90 -5.01 -6.90
N ALA A 91 -13.52 -4.40 -5.78
CA ALA A 91 -13.15 -5.11 -4.55
C ALA A 91 -14.33 -5.90 -4.00
N LYS A 92 -14.11 -7.16 -3.64
CA LYS A 92 -15.10 -8.06 -3.04
C LYS A 92 -15.14 -7.96 -1.53
N TYR A 93 -14.03 -7.60 -0.90
CA TYR A 93 -13.90 -7.65 0.56
C TYR A 93 -14.09 -6.28 1.22
N ASP A 94 -14.36 -6.32 2.53
CA ASP A 94 -14.66 -5.13 3.35
C ASP A 94 -13.43 -4.29 3.70
N TYR A 95 -12.23 -4.77 3.38
CA TYR A 95 -10.98 -4.07 3.63
C TYR A 95 -10.22 -3.86 2.33
N ILE A 96 -9.68 -2.66 2.17
CA ILE A 96 -8.86 -2.26 1.05
C ILE A 96 -7.43 -2.07 1.55
N SER A 97 -6.45 -2.63 0.86
CA SER A 97 -5.04 -2.29 1.03
C SER A 97 -4.47 -1.83 -0.30
N ARG A 98 -3.77 -0.70 -0.34
CA ARG A 98 -3.07 -0.26 -1.53
C ARG A 98 -1.66 -0.85 -1.55
N PHE A 99 -1.25 -1.37 -2.70
CA PHE A 99 0.15 -1.64 -3.04
C PHE A 99 0.56 -0.71 -4.20
N ASP A 100 1.73 -0.10 -4.11
CA ASP A 100 2.42 0.47 -5.26
C ASP A 100 3.21 -0.63 -6.00
N ASP A 101 3.24 -0.54 -7.33
CA ASP A 101 4.04 -1.44 -8.19
C ASP A 101 5.57 -1.31 -7.92
N ASP A 102 5.89 -0.19 -7.29
CA ASP A 102 7.11 0.46 -6.82
C ASP A 102 7.99 -0.15 -5.77
N ASP A 103 7.36 -0.79 -4.81
CA ASP A 103 7.93 -0.87 -3.48
C ASP A 103 8.17 -2.32 -3.09
N TYR A 104 8.65 -2.50 -1.87
CA TYR A 104 8.78 -3.82 -1.28
C TYR A 104 7.80 -3.98 -0.12
N TYR A 105 7.04 -5.07 -0.18
CA TYR A 105 6.13 -5.52 0.87
C TYR A 105 6.63 -6.89 1.34
N SER A 106 6.98 -7.01 2.62
CA SER A 106 7.42 -8.29 3.18
C SER A 106 6.24 -9.29 3.28
N PRO A 107 6.50 -10.59 3.47
CA PRO A 107 5.44 -11.60 3.62
C PRO A 107 4.40 -11.31 4.71
N PHE A 108 4.79 -10.56 5.74
CA PHE A 108 3.96 -10.24 6.91
C PHE A 108 3.22 -8.90 6.80
N TYR A 109 3.38 -8.16 5.69
CA TYR A 109 2.85 -6.80 5.55
C TYR A 109 1.33 -6.76 5.78
N LEU A 110 0.54 -7.49 4.99
CA LEU A 110 -0.92 -7.47 5.12
C LEU A 110 -1.38 -7.93 6.51
N GLN A 111 -0.75 -8.96 7.07
CA GLN A 111 -1.06 -9.43 8.42
C GLN A 111 -0.82 -8.34 9.47
N SER A 112 0.28 -7.58 9.36
CA SER A 112 0.61 -6.49 10.26
C SER A 112 -0.40 -5.34 10.17
N MET A 113 -0.79 -4.95 8.95
CA MET A 113 -1.76 -3.86 8.71
C MET A 113 -3.16 -4.23 9.21
N MET A 114 -3.63 -5.44 8.89
CA MET A 114 -4.92 -5.93 9.36
C MET A 114 -4.97 -6.09 10.89
N ARG A 115 -3.86 -6.50 11.52
CA ARG A 115 -3.73 -6.52 12.98
C ARG A 115 -3.75 -5.12 13.57
N ALA A 116 -3.04 -4.17 12.97
CA ALA A 116 -3.00 -2.79 13.44
C ALA A 116 -4.39 -2.15 13.41
N LEU A 117 -5.12 -2.27 12.30
CA LEU A 117 -6.47 -1.70 12.14
C LEU A 117 -7.43 -2.17 13.23
N ARG A 118 -7.33 -3.45 13.63
CA ARG A 118 -8.13 -4.01 14.73
C ARG A 118 -7.68 -3.51 16.10
N LYS A 119 -6.37 -3.51 16.37
CA LYS A 119 -5.81 -3.15 17.68
C LYS A 119 -5.97 -1.66 18.00
N SER A 120 -5.72 -0.78 17.02
CA SER A 120 -5.87 0.66 17.18
C SER A 120 -7.33 1.12 17.22
N LYS A 121 -8.27 0.26 16.78
CA LYS A 121 -9.67 0.62 16.52
C LYS A 121 -9.79 1.84 15.60
N SER A 122 -8.83 2.05 14.71
CA SER A 122 -8.84 3.13 13.73
C SER A 122 -9.67 2.77 12.49
N ASP A 123 -9.99 3.77 11.68
CA ASP A 123 -10.70 3.58 10.42
C ASP A 123 -9.74 3.30 9.26
N ILE A 124 -8.56 3.89 9.38
CA ILE A 124 -7.47 3.82 8.41
C ILE A 124 -6.18 3.49 9.18
N VAL A 125 -5.33 2.66 8.59
CA VAL A 125 -3.95 2.46 9.02
C VAL A 125 -2.98 2.65 7.87
N GLY A 126 -1.75 3.00 8.20
CA GLY A 126 -0.65 3.11 7.26
C GLY A 126 0.69 3.16 7.95
N LYS A 127 1.69 3.67 7.23
CA LYS A 127 3.03 3.93 7.73
C LYS A 127 3.39 5.37 7.44
N ARG A 128 3.46 6.19 8.49
CA ARG A 128 4.05 7.53 8.42
C ARG A 128 5.55 7.45 8.61
N ALA A 129 5.96 6.72 9.64
CA ALA A 129 7.31 6.22 9.78
C ALA A 129 7.55 5.07 8.78
N CYS A 130 8.53 5.21 7.90
CA CYS A 130 8.79 4.19 6.87
C CYS A 130 10.24 4.17 6.42
N LEU A 131 10.71 2.96 6.08
CA LEU A 131 12.01 2.77 5.47
C LEU A 131 12.01 3.23 4.01
N VAL A 132 13.08 3.90 3.60
CA VAL A 132 13.31 4.35 2.22
C VAL A 132 14.69 3.89 1.77
N PHE A 133 14.73 3.06 0.73
CA PHE A 133 15.98 2.67 0.07
C PHE A 133 16.25 3.59 -1.12
N LEU A 134 17.36 4.32 -1.07
CA LEU A 134 17.86 5.19 -2.13
C LEU A 134 18.78 4.40 -3.06
N GLU A 135 18.31 4.02 -4.24
CA GLU A 135 19.13 3.24 -5.19
C GLU A 135 20.33 4.01 -5.72
N SER A 136 20.20 5.34 -5.86
CA SER A 136 21.26 6.21 -6.38
C SER A 136 22.51 6.24 -5.50
N SER A 137 22.38 5.93 -4.21
CA SER A 137 23.45 6.06 -3.22
C SER A 137 23.59 4.84 -2.32
N SER A 138 22.81 3.77 -2.57
CA SER A 138 22.79 2.55 -1.75
C SER A 138 22.58 2.84 -0.26
N ARG A 139 21.73 3.82 0.07
CA ARG A 139 21.42 4.23 1.45
C ARG A 139 20.04 3.77 1.87
N LEU A 140 19.91 3.40 3.13
CA LEU A 140 18.64 3.12 3.78
C LEU A 140 18.34 4.18 4.83
N LEU A 141 17.18 4.81 4.70
CA LEU A 141 16.72 5.88 5.58
C LEU A 141 15.45 5.45 6.31
N LEU A 142 15.24 5.98 7.51
CA LEU A 142 13.98 5.96 8.24
C LEU A 142 13.40 7.37 8.25
N ARG A 143 12.29 7.56 7.53
CA ARG A 143 11.57 8.83 7.49
C ARG A 143 10.58 8.90 8.66
N HIS A 144 10.43 10.06 9.28
CA HIS A 144 9.49 10.32 10.39
C HIS A 144 9.55 9.32 11.56
N PRO A 145 10.73 9.05 12.16
CA PRO A 145 10.87 8.04 13.22
C PRO A 145 9.99 8.25 14.46
N LYS A 146 9.56 9.50 14.72
CA LYS A 146 8.70 9.85 15.87
C LYS A 146 7.21 9.59 15.62
N GLU A 147 6.82 9.23 14.39
CA GLU A 147 5.43 9.00 13.99
C GLU A 147 5.12 7.49 13.83
N GLU A 148 5.75 6.66 14.65
CA GLU A 148 5.42 5.23 14.80
C GLU A 148 4.36 5.00 15.85
N ASN A 149 3.50 4.00 15.63
CA ASN A 149 2.52 3.51 16.61
C ASN A 149 1.66 4.61 17.25
N THR A 150 1.25 5.60 16.44
CA THR A 150 0.52 6.77 16.90
C THR A 150 -0.52 7.20 15.89
N PHE A 151 -1.51 7.98 16.34
CA PHE A 151 -2.47 8.63 15.45
C PHE A 151 -1.79 9.78 14.72
N VAL A 152 -2.07 9.88 13.41
CA VAL A 152 -1.46 10.85 12.51
C VAL A 152 -2.52 11.37 11.54
N GLU A 153 -2.22 12.43 10.80
CA GLU A 153 -3.10 12.91 9.73
C GLU A 153 -2.69 12.43 8.34
N GLN A 154 -1.45 11.95 8.20
CA GLN A 154 -0.87 11.56 6.93
C GLN A 154 -0.05 10.28 7.09
N ILE A 155 -0.02 9.47 6.03
CA ILE A 155 0.78 8.25 5.89
C ILE A 155 1.38 8.20 4.48
N ALA A 156 2.36 7.33 4.24
CA ALA A 156 2.79 7.03 2.88
C ALA A 156 1.63 6.39 2.10
N GLY A 157 1.26 6.98 0.95
CA GLY A 157 0.06 6.56 0.22
C GLY A 157 0.07 5.09 -0.23
N ALA A 158 1.25 4.58 -0.58
CA ALA A 158 1.53 3.18 -0.87
C ALA A 158 1.18 2.21 0.27
N THR A 159 0.92 2.71 1.49
CA THR A 159 0.69 1.89 2.68
C THR A 159 -0.73 1.92 3.22
N LEU A 160 -1.64 2.61 2.53
CA LEU A 160 -3.02 2.77 2.96
C LEU A 160 -3.71 1.41 3.11
N THR A 161 -4.20 1.10 4.30
CA THR A 161 -5.16 0.01 4.55
C THR A 161 -6.35 0.55 5.34
N CYS A 162 -7.58 0.28 4.89
CA CYS A 162 -8.77 0.85 5.51
C CYS A 162 -10.03 0.02 5.26
N ARG A 163 -11.13 0.37 5.94
CA ARG A 163 -12.46 -0.21 5.67
C ARG A 163 -13.00 0.33 4.35
N LYS A 164 -13.44 -0.57 3.47
CA LYS A 164 -14.02 -0.25 2.14
C LYS A 164 -15.20 0.72 2.24
N GLN A 165 -16.02 0.62 3.28
CA GLN A 165 -17.19 1.49 3.49
C GLN A 165 -16.85 3.00 3.58
N ILE A 166 -15.60 3.37 3.89
CA ILE A 166 -15.17 4.78 3.87
C ILE A 166 -15.39 5.40 2.49
N PHE A 167 -15.24 4.60 1.42
CA PHE A 167 -15.40 5.04 0.04
C PHE A 167 -16.84 5.39 -0.35
N ASN A 168 -17.84 5.07 0.49
CA ASN A 168 -19.21 5.55 0.33
C ASN A 168 -19.33 7.04 0.68
N LYS A 169 -18.42 7.58 1.51
CA LYS A 169 -18.42 8.98 1.96
C LYS A 169 -17.24 9.80 1.44
N VAL A 170 -16.10 9.16 1.15
CA VAL A 170 -14.88 9.83 0.69
C VAL A 170 -14.22 9.01 -0.40
N ARG A 171 -14.17 9.53 -1.63
CA ARG A 171 -13.43 8.92 -2.75
C ARG A 171 -12.07 9.60 -2.95
N PHE A 172 -11.15 8.98 -3.68
CA PHE A 172 -9.95 9.69 -4.15
C PHE A 172 -10.34 10.80 -5.12
N ASN A 173 -9.62 11.92 -5.12
CA ASN A 173 -9.79 12.94 -6.16
C ASN A 173 -9.26 12.43 -7.49
N ALA A 174 -9.83 12.90 -8.61
CA ALA A 174 -9.32 12.63 -9.95
C ALA A 174 -8.01 13.41 -10.21
N VAL A 175 -6.94 13.00 -9.55
CA VAL A 175 -5.58 13.55 -9.67
C VAL A 175 -4.56 12.41 -9.67
N SER A 176 -3.41 12.63 -10.31
CA SER A 176 -2.30 11.65 -10.37
C SER A 176 -1.19 11.94 -9.36
N LEU A 177 -1.25 13.06 -8.65
CA LEU A 177 -0.31 13.42 -7.59
C LEU A 177 -1.08 13.94 -6.37
N GLY A 178 -0.80 13.36 -5.20
CA GLY A 178 -1.42 13.80 -3.94
C GLY A 178 -2.85 13.28 -3.75
N GLU A 179 -3.28 12.28 -4.52
CA GLU A 179 -4.59 11.65 -4.41
C GLU A 179 -4.82 11.09 -3.00
N THR A 180 -3.81 10.44 -2.42
CA THR A 180 -3.90 9.90 -1.05
C THR A 180 -3.85 11.01 -0.01
N VAL A 181 -3.04 12.06 -0.22
CA VAL A 181 -2.97 13.20 0.70
C VAL A 181 -4.35 13.87 0.82
N GLY A 182 -5.00 14.13 -0.32
CA GLY A 182 -6.33 14.71 -0.38
C GLY A 182 -7.41 13.79 0.21
N PHE A 183 -7.31 12.48 -0.04
CA PHE A 183 -8.19 11.48 0.56
C PHE A 183 -8.10 11.47 2.09
N LEU A 184 -6.88 11.39 2.65
CA LEU A 184 -6.64 11.36 4.10
C LEU A 184 -7.13 12.65 4.77
N LYS A 185 -6.83 13.83 4.19
CA LYS A 185 -7.32 15.11 4.71
C LYS A 185 -8.86 15.15 4.80
N ARG A 186 -9.55 14.71 3.75
CA ARG A 186 -11.03 14.64 3.77
C ARG A 186 -11.57 13.59 4.74
N CYS A 187 -10.83 12.51 4.96
CA CYS A 187 -11.21 11.50 5.94
C CYS A 187 -11.12 12.09 7.36
N THR A 188 -10.00 12.73 7.71
CA THR A 188 -9.83 13.42 9.00
C THR A 188 -10.92 14.47 9.22
N ASN A 189 -11.22 15.29 8.21
CA ASN A 189 -12.29 16.30 8.30
C ASN A 189 -13.69 15.70 8.53
N LYS A 190 -13.90 14.40 8.25
CA LYS A 190 -15.15 13.68 8.52
C LYS A 190 -15.09 12.85 9.82
N GLY A 191 -14.04 13.02 10.62
CA GLY A 191 -13.86 12.35 11.91
C GLY A 191 -13.27 10.94 11.83
N TYR A 192 -12.80 10.49 10.65
CA TYR A 192 -12.12 9.21 10.55
C TYR A 192 -10.72 9.29 11.15
N ARG A 193 -10.35 8.27 11.94
CA ARG A 193 -9.06 8.22 12.63
C ARG A 193 -8.05 7.42 11.82
N ILE A 194 -6.85 7.98 11.64
CA ILE A 194 -5.74 7.36 10.92
C ILE A 194 -4.63 7.01 11.92
N TYR A 195 -4.18 5.76 11.88
CA TYR A 195 -3.12 5.27 12.76
C TYR A 195 -1.89 4.83 11.96
N SER A 196 -0.73 5.35 12.35
CA SER A 196 0.57 4.97 11.80
C SER A 196 1.12 3.77 12.57
N THR A 197 1.52 2.73 11.85
CA THR A 197 2.20 1.55 12.39
C THR A 197 3.71 1.78 12.50
N ASP A 198 4.45 0.78 12.99
CA ASP A 198 5.92 0.78 12.95
C ASP A 198 6.48 0.84 11.50
N CYS A 199 7.79 1.07 11.34
CA CYS A 199 8.42 1.12 10.02
C CYS A 199 8.65 -0.26 9.37
N SER A 200 8.27 -1.36 10.02
CA SER A 200 8.61 -2.72 9.56
C SER A 200 7.74 -3.16 8.38
N HIS A 201 8.15 -4.24 7.71
CA HIS A 201 7.43 -4.94 6.64
C HIS A 201 7.22 -4.18 5.32
N PHE A 202 7.73 -2.95 5.20
CA PHE A 202 7.59 -2.11 4.02
C PHE A 202 8.85 -1.28 3.78
N VAL A 203 9.28 -1.20 2.52
CA VAL A 203 10.38 -0.31 2.11
C VAL A 203 9.99 0.41 0.83
N ILE A 204 10.05 1.74 0.88
CA ILE A 204 9.92 2.58 -0.31
C ILE A 204 11.19 2.44 -1.12
N ARG A 205 11.07 2.05 -2.38
CA ARG A 205 12.23 1.93 -3.27
C ARG A 205 12.31 3.17 -4.17
N ARG A 206 13.22 4.07 -3.82
CA ARG A 206 13.48 5.29 -4.59
C ARG A 206 14.58 5.03 -5.61
N ARG A 207 14.18 4.86 -6.87
CA ARG A 207 15.06 4.55 -8.00
C ARG A 207 16.01 5.70 -8.32
N ALA A 208 17.12 5.36 -8.96
CA ALA A 208 18.12 6.32 -9.40
C ALA A 208 17.58 7.28 -10.49
N GLN A 209 16.71 6.81 -11.37
CA GLN A 209 16.12 7.64 -12.44
C GLN A 209 14.98 8.52 -11.92
N LYS A 210 15.31 9.75 -11.52
CA LYS A 210 14.39 10.69 -10.84
C LYS A 210 13.17 11.10 -11.66
N GLY A 211 13.28 11.20 -12.99
CA GLY A 211 12.16 11.52 -13.89
C GLY A 211 11.01 10.50 -13.90
N SER A 212 11.21 9.32 -13.29
CA SER A 212 10.20 8.27 -13.14
C SER A 212 9.48 8.28 -11.78
N HIS A 213 9.78 9.24 -10.90
CA HIS A 213 9.17 9.33 -9.56
C HIS A 213 8.19 10.49 -9.44
N THR A 214 7.13 10.25 -8.66
CA THR A 214 6.18 11.29 -8.27
C THR A 214 6.72 12.22 -7.18
N TRP A 215 7.80 11.82 -6.50
CA TRP A 215 8.43 12.60 -5.43
C TRP A 215 9.46 13.58 -5.97
N LYS A 216 9.11 14.87 -5.93
CA LYS A 216 9.99 15.97 -6.37
C LYS A 216 11.06 16.40 -5.35
N ILE A 217 11.01 15.90 -4.10
CA ILE A 217 12.05 16.18 -3.09
C ILE A 217 13.40 15.64 -3.56
N SER A 218 14.49 16.39 -3.31
CA SER A 218 15.84 15.93 -3.64
C SER A 218 16.33 14.88 -2.64
N ASP A 219 17.26 14.01 -3.07
CA ASP A 219 17.83 12.98 -2.17
C ASP A 219 18.56 13.64 -0.99
N ARG A 220 19.25 14.76 -1.22
CA ARG A 220 19.91 15.56 -0.17
C ARG A 220 18.92 16.01 0.90
N MET A 221 17.78 16.58 0.50
CA MET A 221 16.74 16.99 1.45
C MET A 221 16.13 15.80 2.18
N LEU A 222 15.90 14.70 1.46
CA LEU A 222 15.32 13.50 2.05
C LEU A 222 16.24 12.88 3.10
N ILE A 223 17.56 12.85 2.85
CA ILE A 223 18.58 12.42 3.82
C ILE A 223 18.56 13.36 5.03
N ALA A 224 18.60 14.68 4.83
CA ALA A 224 18.61 15.66 5.91
C ALA A 224 17.36 15.59 6.82
N GLN A 225 16.22 15.13 6.29
CA GLN A 225 14.96 15.00 7.02
C GLN A 225 14.70 13.59 7.56
N SER A 226 15.64 12.66 7.40
CA SER A 226 15.49 11.26 7.80
C SER A 226 16.63 10.82 8.72
N LYS A 227 16.41 9.74 9.47
CA LYS A 227 17.48 9.04 10.17
C LYS A 227 18.13 8.06 9.19
N GLU A 228 19.43 8.17 8.94
CA GLU A 228 20.15 7.14 8.17
C GLU A 228 20.26 5.87 9.02
N ILE A 229 19.85 4.73 8.45
CA ILE A 229 19.86 3.42 9.12
C ILE A 229 21.05 2.59 8.67
N ALA A 230 21.40 2.66 7.38
CA ALA A 230 22.53 1.96 6.81
C ALA A 230 22.99 2.62 5.50
N HIS A 231 24.27 2.41 5.15
CA HIS A 231 24.87 2.76 3.88
C HIS A 231 25.46 1.52 3.21
N ASN A 232 25.88 1.61 1.94
CA ASN A 232 26.37 0.47 1.14
C ASN A 232 25.40 -0.73 1.12
N VAL A 233 24.10 -0.45 1.23
CA VAL A 233 23.06 -1.48 1.21
C VAL A 233 22.86 -1.93 -0.23
N SER A 234 23.15 -3.20 -0.51
CA SER A 234 22.92 -3.76 -1.85
C SER A 234 21.42 -3.75 -2.20
N SER A 235 21.13 -3.76 -3.50
CA SER A 235 19.76 -3.86 -4.03
C SER A 235 19.05 -5.17 -3.69
N SER A 236 19.76 -6.18 -3.19
CA SER A 236 19.19 -7.42 -2.65
C SER A 236 18.94 -7.35 -1.15
N ASN A 237 19.71 -6.55 -0.40
CA ASN A 237 19.76 -6.61 1.06
C ASN A 237 18.79 -5.65 1.77
N TYR A 238 18.32 -4.59 1.12
CA TYR A 238 17.39 -3.63 1.77
C TYR A 238 16.12 -4.30 2.31
N ARG A 239 15.72 -5.44 1.74
CA ARG A 239 14.54 -6.22 2.15
C ARG A 239 14.68 -6.80 3.56
N TYR A 240 15.90 -7.15 3.98
CA TYR A 240 16.16 -7.70 5.32
C TYR A 240 15.81 -6.69 6.41
N TYR A 241 16.04 -5.40 6.16
CA TYR A 241 15.69 -4.33 7.09
C TYR A 241 14.18 -4.15 7.28
N ALA A 242 13.36 -4.64 6.35
CA ALA A 242 11.91 -4.67 6.54
C ALA A 242 11.47 -5.85 7.42
N ALA A 243 12.28 -6.91 7.52
CA ALA A 243 11.94 -8.11 8.28
C ALA A 243 12.39 -8.05 9.74
N TYR A 244 13.48 -7.33 10.01
CA TYR A 244 14.04 -7.18 11.34
C TYR A 244 13.75 -5.78 11.89
N LYS A 245 13.14 -5.73 13.08
CA LYS A 245 13.03 -4.51 13.90
C LYS A 245 14.44 -4.08 14.30
N MET A 246 15.15 -3.43 13.39
CA MET A 246 16.45 -2.82 13.64
C MET A 246 16.19 -1.46 14.28
N VAL A 247 15.95 -1.42 15.59
CA VAL A 247 16.43 -0.40 16.55
C VAL A 247 16.06 -0.93 17.96
N LYS A 248 17.09 -1.31 18.74
CA LYS A 248 17.05 -1.24 20.21
C LYS A 248 17.22 0.23 20.59
#